data_AF-M8BLR1-F1
#
_entry.id   AF-M8BLR1-F1
#
_cell.length_a   1.000
_cell.length_b   1.000
_cell.length_c   1.000
_cell.angle_alpha   90.00
_cell.angle_beta   90.00
_cell.angle_gamma   90.00
#
_symmetry.space_group_name_H-M   'P 1'
#
loop_
_entity.id
_entity.type
_entity.pdbx_description
1 polymer ?
#
loop_
_entity_poly.entity_id
_entity_poly.type
_entity_poly.pdbx_seq_one_letter_code
_entity_poly.pdbx_strand_id
1 'polypeptide(L)'
;MAAQSLLFAAAAPLFQAPASARPFQSLRIVSTPGGATAAARALVVADATKKAVAVLKGSSQVEGVVTLTQEDDGPTTVNVRITGLAPGLHGFHLHEFGDTTNGCISTG
;
A
#
# COMPACT_ATOMS: atom_id res chain seq x y z
N MET A 1 23.58 20.45 -33.52
CA MET A 1 22.14 20.18 -33.30
C MET A 1 21.98 19.79 -31.84
N ALA A 2 21.99 20.78 -30.96
CA ALA A 2 20.79 21.48 -30.45
C ALA A 2 20.12 20.67 -29.35
N ALA A 3 20.73 20.73 -28.16
CA ALA A 3 20.06 20.48 -26.89
C ALA A 3 19.16 21.70 -26.60
N GLN A 4 17.88 21.45 -26.29
CA GLN A 4 16.99 22.48 -25.76
C GLN A 4 16.39 21.97 -24.45
N SER A 5 16.96 22.49 -23.37
CA SER A 5 16.39 22.55 -22.04
C SER A 5 15.29 23.61 -22.05
N LEU A 6 14.08 23.24 -21.63
CA LEU A 6 13.02 24.20 -21.29
C LEU A 6 12.62 23.95 -19.84
N LEU A 7 13.07 24.86 -18.98
CA LEU A 7 12.57 25.05 -17.63
C LEU A 7 11.12 25.55 -17.73
N PHE A 8 10.21 24.96 -16.96
CA PHE A 8 8.93 25.60 -16.65
C PHE A 8 8.78 25.78 -15.14
N ALA A 9 8.28 26.97 -14.82
CA ALA A 9 8.35 27.64 -13.54
C ALA A 9 7.47 27.03 -12.45
N ALA A 10 7.91 27.25 -11.21
CA ALA A 10 7.22 26.92 -9.97
C ALA A 10 5.93 27.74 -9.79
N ALA A 11 4.88 27.08 -9.35
CA ALA A 11 3.76 27.70 -8.64
C ALA A 11 3.26 26.72 -7.56
N ALA A 12 3.37 27.13 -6.31
CA ALA A 12 2.75 26.51 -5.14
C ALA A 12 2.05 27.64 -4.35
N PRO A 13 1.22 27.33 -3.34
CA PRO A 13 -0.02 26.58 -3.40
C PRO A 13 -1.19 27.51 -3.03
N LEU A 14 -2.36 27.36 -3.67
CA LEU A 14 -3.58 27.97 -3.16
C LEU A 14 -4.16 27.09 -2.05
N PHE A 15 -3.93 27.54 -0.82
CA PHE A 15 -4.51 27.03 0.40
C PHE A 15 -6.01 27.33 0.38
N GLN A 16 -6.85 26.32 0.13
CA GLN A 16 -8.30 26.45 0.25
C GLN A 16 -8.80 25.53 1.36
N ALA A 17 -9.15 26.14 2.49
CA ALA A 17 -9.73 25.48 3.65
C ALA A 17 -11.17 25.00 3.37
N PRO A 18 -11.67 24.00 4.13
CA PRO A 18 -12.92 23.32 3.84
C PRO A 18 -14.12 24.13 4.37
N ALA A 19 -15.00 24.57 3.46
CA ALA A 19 -16.32 25.06 3.85
C ALA A 19 -17.26 23.87 4.04
N SER A 20 -17.46 23.54 5.31
CA SER A 20 -18.61 22.84 5.85
C SER A 20 -19.93 23.36 5.26
N ALA A 21 -20.70 22.50 4.61
CA ALA A 21 -22.16 22.46 4.66
C ALA A 21 -22.68 21.38 3.69
N ARG A 22 -23.09 20.24 4.24
CA ARG A 22 -23.95 19.28 3.53
C ARG A 22 -25.35 19.88 3.44
N PRO A 23 -25.96 20.10 2.27
CA PRO A 23 -27.39 19.92 2.18
C PRO A 23 -27.62 18.41 2.09
N PHE A 24 -28.46 17.87 2.95
CA PHE A 24 -29.03 16.54 2.76
C PHE A 24 -29.81 16.54 1.44
N GLN A 25 -29.14 16.24 0.33
CA GLN A 25 -29.83 15.89 -0.90
C GLN A 25 -30.33 14.46 -0.71
N SER A 26 -31.59 14.31 -0.30
CA SER A 26 -32.32 13.05 -0.48
C SER A 26 -32.29 12.70 -1.96
N LEU A 27 -31.43 11.77 -2.34
CA LEU A 27 -31.45 11.17 -3.66
C LEU A 27 -32.73 10.35 -3.77
N ARG A 28 -33.80 10.96 -4.28
CA ARG A 28 -34.98 10.22 -4.73
C ARG A 28 -34.65 9.60 -6.08
N ILE A 29 -34.36 8.30 -6.07
CA ILE A 29 -34.34 7.48 -7.27
C ILE A 29 -35.81 7.28 -7.66
N VAL A 30 -36.29 8.08 -8.61
CA VAL A 30 -37.58 7.84 -9.26
C VAL A 30 -37.35 6.78 -10.32
N SER A 31 -37.74 5.54 -10.01
CA SER A 31 -37.74 4.43 -10.95
C SER A 31 -38.96 4.58 -11.88
N THR A 32 -38.75 5.10 -13.08
CA THR A 32 -39.75 4.98 -14.17
C THR A 32 -39.61 3.61 -14.83
N PRO A 33 -40.69 2.84 -15.05
CA PRO A 33 -40.65 1.58 -15.78
C PRO A 33 -40.60 1.89 -17.28
N GLY A 34 -39.43 2.30 -17.76
CA GLY A 34 -39.19 2.59 -19.15
C GLY A 34 -37.72 2.34 -19.42
N GLY A 35 -37.42 1.24 -20.10
CA GLY A 35 -36.09 0.69 -20.31
C GLY A 35 -35.12 1.71 -20.88
N ALA A 36 -34.33 2.34 -20.01
CA ALA A 36 -33.02 2.81 -20.32
C ALA A 36 -32.06 1.71 -19.92
N THR A 37 -31.43 1.05 -20.90
CA THR A 37 -30.20 0.28 -20.67
C THR A 37 -29.10 1.28 -20.29
N ALA A 38 -29.18 1.80 -19.07
CA ALA A 38 -28.07 2.47 -18.44
C ALA A 38 -26.98 1.43 -18.30
N ALA A 39 -25.96 1.51 -19.16
CA ALA A 39 -24.75 0.74 -18.98
C ALA A 39 -24.27 1.03 -17.56
N ALA A 40 -24.44 0.05 -16.67
CA ALA A 40 -23.80 0.05 -15.38
C ALA A 40 -22.30 0.09 -15.67
N ARG A 41 -21.71 1.29 -15.73
CA ARG A 41 -20.28 1.44 -15.64
C ARG A 41 -19.95 1.03 -14.22
N ALA A 42 -19.55 -0.24 -14.09
CA ALA A 42 -18.94 -0.74 -12.89
C ALA A 42 -17.79 0.22 -12.54
N LEU A 43 -17.96 0.97 -11.46
CA LEU A 43 -16.80 1.50 -10.76
C LEU A 43 -16.13 0.26 -10.18
N VAL A 44 -15.16 -0.28 -10.91
CA VAL A 44 -14.24 -1.27 -10.35
C VAL A 44 -13.55 -0.50 -9.23
N VAL A 45 -13.88 -0.84 -7.98
CA VAL A 45 -13.02 -0.49 -6.86
C VAL A 45 -11.68 -1.08 -7.26
N ALA A 46 -10.72 -0.22 -7.62
CA ALA A 46 -9.35 -0.68 -7.84
C ALA A 46 -8.98 -1.42 -6.57
N ASP A 47 -8.81 -2.73 -6.70
CA ASP A 47 -8.37 -3.54 -5.60
C ASP A 47 -6.99 -2.97 -5.17
N ALA A 48 -6.89 -2.76 -3.87
CA ALA A 48 -5.94 -1.82 -3.32
C ALA A 48 -4.63 -2.57 -3.07
N THR A 49 -3.51 -2.04 -3.56
CA THR A 49 -2.18 -2.55 -3.23
C THR A 49 -2.02 -2.71 -1.72
N LYS A 50 -1.92 -3.97 -1.25
CA LYS A 50 -1.73 -4.32 0.16
C LYS A 50 -0.23 -4.25 0.44
N LYS A 51 0.15 -3.51 1.48
CA LYS A 51 1.55 -3.37 1.90
C LYS A 51 1.74 -3.65 3.37
N ALA A 52 2.76 -4.44 3.70
CA ALA A 52 3.21 -4.69 5.07
C ALA A 52 4.73 -4.53 5.17
N VAL A 53 5.20 -4.16 6.36
CA VAL A 53 6.64 -4.02 6.65
C VAL A 53 6.93 -4.69 7.98
N ALA A 54 7.97 -5.54 8.00
CA ALA A 54 8.50 -6.13 9.22
C ALA A 54 9.95 -5.69 9.43
N VAL A 55 10.27 -5.28 10.65
CA VAL A 55 11.64 -4.94 11.05
C VAL A 55 12.21 -6.13 11.83
N LEU A 56 13.33 -6.65 11.37
CA LEU A 56 14.02 -7.78 11.97
C LEU A 56 15.11 -7.24 12.91
N LYS A 57 14.96 -7.53 14.21
CA LYS A 57 15.90 -7.20 15.28
C LYS A 57 15.98 -8.36 16.27
N GLY A 58 17.15 -8.55 16.85
CA GLY A 58 17.40 -9.53 17.89
C GLY A 58 18.59 -9.13 18.77
N SER A 59 19.13 -10.09 19.52
CA SER A 59 20.30 -9.89 20.37
C SER A 59 21.64 -9.91 19.62
N SER A 60 21.64 -10.28 18.33
CA SER A 60 22.82 -10.31 17.47
C SER A 60 23.00 -9.00 16.70
N GLN A 61 24.10 -8.91 15.94
CA GLN A 61 24.37 -7.78 15.03
C GLN A 61 23.54 -7.85 13.74
N VAL A 62 22.71 -8.90 13.56
CA VAL A 62 21.88 -9.07 12.38
C VAL A 62 20.64 -8.19 12.51
N GLU A 63 20.41 -7.38 11.48
CA GLU A 63 19.23 -6.53 11.39
C GLU A 63 18.75 -6.43 9.96
N GLY A 64 17.46 -6.17 9.78
CA GLY A 64 16.90 -6.07 8.45
C GLY A 64 15.50 -5.51 8.39
N VAL A 65 15.03 -5.28 7.17
CA VAL A 65 13.66 -4.84 6.87
C VAL A 65 13.13 -5.72 5.76
N VAL A 66 11.90 -6.21 5.95
CA VAL A 66 11.12 -6.94 4.97
C VAL A 66 9.95 -6.09 4.56
N THR A 67 9.75 -5.91 3.26
CA THR A 67 8.54 -5.29 2.71
C THR A 67 7.78 -6.34 1.93
N LEU A 68 6.50 -6.49 2.23
CA LEU A 68 5.57 -7.34 1.50
C LEU A 68 4.61 -6.42 0.73
N THR A 69 4.47 -6.68 -0.57
CA THR A 69 3.51 -5.97 -1.43
C THR A 69 2.70 -6.98 -2.21
N GLN A 70 1.39 -6.84 -2.19
CA GLN A 70 0.47 -7.67 -2.94
C GLN A 70 -0.48 -6.76 -3.71
N GLU A 71 -0.50 -6.93 -5.03
CA GLU A 71 -1.50 -6.30 -5.89
C GLU A 71 -2.72 -7.20 -5.90
N ASP A 72 -3.88 -6.60 -5.61
CA ASP A 72 -5.15 -7.26 -5.54
C ASP A 72 -5.14 -8.55 -4.69
N ASP A 73 -5.79 -9.60 -5.19
CA ASP A 73 -5.69 -10.97 -4.68
C ASP A 73 -4.58 -11.78 -5.39
N GLY A 74 -3.61 -11.08 -6.00
CA GLY A 74 -2.48 -11.67 -6.71
C GLY A 74 -1.36 -12.18 -5.79
N PRO A 75 -0.22 -12.62 -6.37
CA PRO A 75 0.93 -13.08 -5.60
C PRO A 75 1.56 -11.96 -4.76
N THR A 76 2.02 -12.31 -3.56
CA THR A 76 2.78 -11.39 -2.69
C THR A 76 4.25 -11.36 -3.09
N THR A 77 4.75 -10.17 -3.40
CA THR A 77 6.18 -9.91 -3.56
C THR A 77 6.82 -9.65 -2.20
N VAL A 78 7.92 -10.34 -1.90
CA VAL A 78 8.67 -10.19 -0.65
C VAL A 78 10.05 -9.60 -0.97
N ASN A 79 10.31 -8.39 -0.50
CA ASN A 79 11.61 -7.74 -0.62
C ASN A 79 12.30 -7.72 0.75
N VAL A 80 13.48 -8.31 0.83
CA VAL A 80 14.23 -8.50 2.08
C VAL A 80 15.57 -7.81 1.97
N ARG A 81 15.87 -6.90 2.91
CA ARG A 81 17.20 -6.29 3.07
C ARG A 81 17.71 -6.59 4.47
N ILE A 82 18.77 -7.39 4.57
CA ILE A 82 19.39 -7.80 5.84
C ILE A 82 20.89 -7.47 5.80
N THR A 83 21.43 -7.02 6.93
CA THR A 83 22.86 -6.77 7.14
C THR A 83 23.37 -7.56 8.36
N GLY A 84 24.68 -7.76 8.45
CA GLY A 84 25.32 -8.45 9.59
C GLY A 84 25.28 -9.98 9.54
N LEU A 85 24.78 -10.57 8.46
CA LEU A 85 24.84 -12.02 8.24
C LEU A 85 26.27 -12.47 7.86
N ALA A 86 26.64 -13.66 8.33
CA ALA A 86 27.84 -14.34 7.83
C ALA A 86 27.68 -14.68 6.33
N PRO A 87 28.77 -14.76 5.55
CA PRO A 87 28.69 -15.21 4.16
C PRO A 87 28.05 -16.59 4.03
N GLY A 88 27.11 -16.74 3.10
CA GLY A 88 26.43 -18.02 2.83
C GLY A 88 24.93 -17.87 2.60
N LEU A 89 24.27 -19.01 2.39
CA LEU A 89 22.82 -19.10 2.29
C LEU A 89 22.21 -19.16 3.69
N HIS A 90 21.11 -18.43 3.90
CA HIS A 90 20.37 -18.39 5.16
C HIS A 90 18.89 -18.67 4.89
N GLY A 91 18.24 -19.36 5.83
CA GLY A 91 16.81 -19.64 5.76
C GLY A 91 15.98 -18.38 6.03
N PHE A 92 14.82 -18.28 5.39
CA PHE A 92 13.86 -17.20 5.61
C PHE A 92 12.45 -17.78 5.65
N HIS A 93 11.74 -17.56 6.76
CA HIS A 93 10.43 -18.16 7.02
C HIS A 93 9.48 -17.13 7.60
N LEU A 94 8.18 -17.35 7.39
CA LEU A 94 7.13 -16.72 8.16
C LEU A 94 6.77 -17.67 9.30
N HIS A 95 6.71 -17.13 10.50
CA HIS A 95 6.26 -17.84 11.68
C HIS A 95 4.79 -17.55 11.94
N GLU A 96 4.10 -18.48 12.61
CA GLU A 96 2.66 -18.38 12.87
C GLU A 96 2.32 -17.19 13.77
N PHE A 97 3.17 -16.92 14.76
CA PHE A 97 2.95 -15.88 15.76
C PHE A 97 3.90 -14.70 15.59
N GLY A 98 3.34 -13.49 15.72
CA GLY A 98 4.10 -12.24 15.84
C GLY A 98 4.63 -11.95 17.24
N ASP A 99 4.73 -12.97 18.10
CA ASP A 99 5.18 -12.82 19.49
C ASP A 99 6.71 -12.86 19.57
N THR A 100 7.30 -11.71 19.91
CA THR A 100 8.75 -11.54 20.10
C THR A 100 9.15 -11.31 21.56
N THR A 101 8.23 -11.55 22.51
CA THR A 101 8.46 -11.28 23.95
C THR A 101 9.54 -12.17 24.57
N ASN A 102 9.72 -13.40 24.08
CA ASN A 102 10.82 -14.29 24.46
C ASN A 102 11.84 -14.45 23.30
N GLY A 103 12.13 -13.35 22.61
CA GLY A 103 12.92 -13.35 21.39
C GLY A 103 12.24 -14.14 20.26
N CYS A 104 13.02 -14.78 19.40
CA CYS A 104 12.49 -15.54 18.26
C CYS A 104 11.96 -16.93 18.65
N ILE A 105 11.96 -17.31 19.93
CA ILE A 105 11.53 -18.64 20.39
C ILE A 105 10.00 -18.70 20.45
N SER A 106 9.34 -17.59 20.76
CA SER A 106 7.89 -17.49 20.91
C SER A 106 7.12 -17.32 19.59
N THR A 107 7.80 -17.23 18.45
CA THR A 107 7.14 -17.01 17.16
C THR A 107 6.45 -18.27 16.62
N GLY A 108 6.73 -19.44 17.19
CA GLY A 108 6.17 -20.74 16.79
C GLY A 108 7.13 -21.56 15.95
#